data_AF-A0A524K624-F1
#
_entry.id   AF-A0A524K624-F1
#
_cell.length_a   1.000
_cell.length_b   1.000
_cell.length_c   1.000
_cell.angle_alpha   90.00
_cell.angle_beta   90.00
_cell.angle_gamma   90.00
#
_symmetry.space_group_name_H-M   'P 1'
#
loop_
_entity.id
_entity.type
_entity.pdbx_description
1 polymer ?
#
loop_
_entity_poly.entity_id
_entity_poly.type
_entity_poly.pdbx_seq_one_letter_code
_entity_poly.pdbx_strand_id
1 'polypeptide(L)'
;MLVITSVGAAISGLFFGPIDPAIVIRGFSAIVLAAILYAAVPSWSAFIYALMLCMIVLFSATGLKGEWALLSYELSPGQMPFIAALLLGLAFGPSFQIVSHWDKVLILRMGRFHKVKGPGLIFLAPLIDRCAAVVDTRIRVTDFSAERILTRDTVPIHVDALA
;
A
#
# COMPACT_ATOMS: atom_id res chain seq x y z
N MET A 1 -11.77 -7.81 -17.46
CA MET A 1 -11.51 -6.36 -17.27
C MET A 1 -12.74 -5.50 -17.59
N LEU A 2 -13.41 -5.70 -18.73
CA LEU A 2 -14.60 -4.93 -19.16
C LEU A 2 -15.88 -5.11 -18.31
N VAL A 3 -16.08 -6.27 -17.66
CA VAL A 3 -17.30 -6.57 -16.88
C VAL A 3 -17.31 -5.87 -15.52
N ILE A 4 -16.15 -5.76 -14.87
CA ILE A 4 -16.04 -5.08 -13.56
C ILE A 4 -16.23 -3.56 -13.74
N THR A 5 -15.71 -3.01 -14.85
CA THR A 5 -15.85 -1.59 -15.19
C THR A 5 -17.28 -1.19 -15.60
N SER A 6 -18.05 -2.09 -16.23
CA SER A 6 -19.44 -1.79 -16.63
C SER A 6 -20.42 -1.85 -15.45
N VAL A 7 -20.23 -2.80 -14.53
CA VAL A 7 -21.04 -2.90 -13.30
C VAL A 7 -20.74 -1.72 -12.37
N GLY A 8 -19.47 -1.38 -12.19
CA GLY A 8 -19.07 -0.18 -11.44
C GLY A 8 -19.68 1.09 -12.04
N ALA A 9 -19.79 1.16 -13.36
CA ALA A 9 -20.37 2.31 -14.02
C ALA A 9 -21.87 2.48 -13.80
N ALA A 10 -22.62 1.38 -13.89
CA ALA A 10 -24.04 1.37 -13.60
C ALA A 10 -24.34 1.77 -12.13
N ILE A 11 -23.51 1.32 -11.19
CA ILE A 11 -23.66 1.68 -9.76
C ILE A 11 -23.37 3.17 -9.55
N SER A 12 -22.31 3.71 -10.15
CA SER A 12 -21.95 5.13 -9.97
C SER A 12 -22.99 6.10 -10.55
N GLY A 13 -23.62 5.77 -11.68
CA GLY A 13 -24.71 6.57 -12.26
C GLY A 13 -25.97 6.61 -11.38
N LEU A 14 -26.13 5.63 -10.48
CA LEU A 14 -27.26 5.54 -9.55
C LEU A 14 -27.10 6.48 -8.35
N PHE A 15 -25.86 6.78 -7.93
CA PHE A 15 -25.57 7.66 -6.79
C PHE A 15 -25.25 9.11 -7.18
N PHE A 16 -24.71 9.34 -8.39
CA PHE A 16 -24.14 10.63 -8.78
C PHE A 16 -24.80 11.26 -10.03
N GLY A 17 -25.87 10.66 -10.56
CA GLY A 17 -26.61 11.18 -11.72
C GLY A 17 -26.02 10.75 -13.08
N PRO A 18 -26.50 11.33 -14.20
CA PRO A 18 -26.01 10.99 -15.53
C PRO A 18 -24.56 11.48 -15.70
N ILE A 19 -23.62 10.55 -15.54
CA ILE A 19 -22.20 10.77 -15.78
C ILE A 19 -21.86 10.19 -17.15
N ASP A 20 -21.08 10.91 -17.96
CA ASP A 20 -20.63 10.40 -19.25
C ASP A 20 -19.92 9.04 -19.09
N PRO A 21 -20.32 8.00 -19.85
CA PRO A 21 -19.77 6.65 -19.69
C PRO A 21 -18.24 6.58 -19.79
N ALA A 22 -17.64 7.50 -20.54
CA ALA A 22 -16.20 7.60 -20.71
C ALA A 22 -15.46 7.90 -19.39
N ILE A 23 -16.00 8.78 -18.54
CA ILE A 23 -15.38 9.17 -17.27
C ILE A 23 -15.37 8.00 -16.30
N VAL A 24 -16.45 7.22 -16.34
CA VAL A 24 -16.65 6.13 -15.42
C VAL A 24 -15.71 4.98 -15.74
N ILE A 25 -15.65 4.57 -17.01
CA ILE A 25 -14.69 3.55 -17.47
C ILE A 25 -13.25 3.98 -17.17
N ARG A 26 -12.92 5.27 -17.34
CA ARG A 26 -11.59 5.84 -17.04
C ARG A 26 -11.28 5.87 -15.54
N GLY A 27 -12.21 6.31 -14.71
CA GLY A 27 -12.07 6.32 -13.25
C GLY A 27 -11.83 4.92 -12.70
N PHE A 28 -12.62 3.94 -13.13
CA PHE A 28 -12.40 2.54 -12.75
C PHE A 28 -11.07 1.99 -13.27
N SER A 29 -10.65 2.33 -14.49
CA SER A 29 -9.34 1.90 -15.02
C SER A 29 -8.16 2.49 -14.23
N ALA A 30 -8.28 3.74 -13.76
CA ALA A 30 -7.27 4.40 -12.94
C ALA A 30 -7.18 3.76 -11.54
N ILE A 31 -8.31 3.41 -10.92
CA ILE A 31 -8.35 2.66 -9.66
C ILE A 31 -7.68 1.31 -9.82
N VAL A 32 -8.00 0.58 -10.89
CA VAL A 32 -7.43 -0.75 -11.15
C VAL A 32 -5.92 -0.66 -11.36
N LEU A 33 -5.42 0.33 -12.10
CA LEU A 33 -3.98 0.54 -12.26
C LEU A 33 -3.29 0.93 -10.95
N ALA A 34 -3.89 1.82 -10.17
CA ALA A 34 -3.39 2.21 -8.85
C ALA A 34 -3.38 1.00 -7.89
N ALA A 35 -4.42 0.15 -7.93
CA ALA A 35 -4.51 -1.07 -7.14
C ALA A 35 -3.45 -2.11 -7.55
N ILE A 36 -3.20 -2.27 -8.86
CA ILE A 36 -2.13 -3.13 -9.37
C ILE A 36 -0.75 -2.63 -8.92
N LEU A 37 -0.51 -1.32 -8.99
CA LEU A 37 0.74 -0.70 -8.49
C LEU A 37 0.92 -0.91 -6.99
N TYR A 38 -0.17 -0.73 -6.23
CA TYR A 38 -0.15 -0.95 -4.79
C TYR A 38 0.10 -2.42 -4.43
N ALA A 39 -0.47 -3.35 -5.20
CA ALA A 39 -0.22 -4.78 -5.04
C ALA A 39 1.24 -5.15 -5.39
N ALA A 40 1.83 -4.50 -6.40
CA ALA A 40 3.20 -4.76 -6.82
C ALA A 40 4.25 -4.24 -5.82
N VAL A 41 3.99 -3.08 -5.20
CA VAL A 41 4.92 -2.48 -4.22
C VAL A 41 4.11 -1.94 -3.04
N PRO A 42 3.88 -2.72 -1.96
CA PRO A 42 3.12 -2.28 -0.80
C PRO A 42 3.97 -1.37 0.10
N SER A 43 4.30 -0.18 -0.39
CA SER A 43 5.09 0.83 0.30
C SER A 43 4.37 2.17 0.30
N TRP A 44 4.59 3.00 1.32
CA TRP A 44 4.06 4.37 1.34
C TRP A 44 4.56 5.22 0.16
N SER A 45 5.72 4.88 -0.42
CA SER A 45 6.17 5.45 -1.70
C SER A 45 5.26 5.06 -2.87
N ALA A 46 4.69 3.86 -2.88
CA ALA A 46 3.72 3.45 -3.90
C ALA A 46 2.39 4.18 -3.79
N PHE A 47 1.99 4.66 -2.61
CA PHE A 47 0.87 5.59 -2.49
C PHE A 47 1.17 6.90 -3.22
N ILE A 48 2.36 7.48 -3.04
CA ILE A 48 2.77 8.70 -3.75
C ILE A 48 2.84 8.43 -5.26
N TYR A 49 3.38 7.28 -5.71
CA TYR A 49 3.40 6.92 -7.12
C TYR A 49 2.00 6.62 -7.71
N ALA A 50 1.10 6.01 -6.94
CA ALA A 50 -0.28 5.76 -7.36
C ALA A 50 -1.10 7.04 -7.39
N LEU A 51 -0.90 7.96 -6.44
CA LEU A 51 -1.49 9.29 -6.46
C LEU A 51 -0.92 10.11 -7.62
N MET A 52 0.39 10.07 -7.88
CA MET A 52 0.98 10.72 -9.04
C MET A 52 0.48 10.11 -10.35
N LEU A 53 0.35 8.78 -10.46
CA LEU A 53 -0.17 8.14 -11.66
C LEU A 53 -1.66 8.43 -11.85
N CYS A 54 -2.46 8.38 -10.78
CA CYS A 54 -3.87 8.74 -10.83
C CYS A 54 -4.03 10.21 -11.20
N MET A 55 -3.23 11.11 -10.63
CA MET A 55 -3.18 12.52 -11.00
C MET A 55 -2.70 12.69 -12.44
N ILE A 56 -1.71 11.94 -12.94
CA ILE A 56 -1.28 11.99 -14.35
C ILE A 56 -2.38 11.47 -15.27
N VAL A 57 -3.10 10.41 -14.92
CA VAL A 57 -4.20 9.87 -15.73
C VAL A 57 -5.41 10.80 -15.71
N LEU A 58 -5.67 11.49 -14.60
CA LEU A 58 -6.71 12.50 -14.49
C LEU A 58 -6.29 13.82 -15.20
N PHE A 59 -5.05 14.30 -15.02
CA PHE A 59 -4.50 15.55 -15.58
C PHE A 59 -4.06 15.46 -17.04
N SER A 60 -3.63 14.30 -17.53
CA SER A 60 -3.43 14.09 -18.98
C SER A 60 -4.73 14.26 -19.76
N ALA A 61 -5.88 14.23 -19.09
CA ALA A 61 -7.17 14.58 -19.65
C ALA A 61 -7.74 15.93 -19.18
N THR A 62 -7.39 16.42 -17.98
CA THR A 62 -7.71 17.78 -17.52
C THR A 62 -6.45 18.63 -17.57
N GLY A 63 -6.09 19.08 -18.77
CA GLY A 63 -5.04 20.08 -18.94
C GLY A 63 -5.30 21.25 -17.99
N LEU A 64 -4.26 21.65 -17.23
CA LEU A 64 -4.15 23.05 -16.89
C LEU A 64 -4.43 23.84 -18.17
N LYS A 65 -5.22 24.91 -18.09
CA LYS A 65 -5.31 25.86 -19.19
C LYS A 65 -3.88 26.19 -19.64
N GLY A 66 -3.57 25.71 -20.83
CA GLY A 66 -2.22 25.43 -21.31
C GLY A 66 -2.30 24.40 -22.43
N GLU A 67 -3.22 24.64 -23.38
CA GLU A 67 -3.10 24.35 -24.81
C GLU A 67 -2.43 23.04 -25.29
N TRP A 68 -2.76 21.90 -24.68
CA TRP A 68 -2.52 20.58 -25.30
C TRP A 68 -3.84 19.80 -25.40
N ALA A 69 -4.83 20.43 -26.05
CA ALA A 69 -6.17 19.89 -26.26
C ALA A 69 -6.17 18.85 -27.39
N LEU A 70 -6.51 17.60 -27.05
CA LEU A 70 -7.01 16.63 -28.03
C LEU A 70 -8.48 16.22 -27.79
N LEU A 71 -9.06 16.50 -26.62
CA LEU A 71 -10.50 16.32 -26.35
C LEU A 71 -10.96 17.36 -25.32
N SER A 72 -11.74 18.33 -25.77
CA SER A 72 -12.39 19.40 -25.00
C SER A 72 -13.31 18.82 -23.91
N TYR A 73 -12.80 18.68 -22.69
CA TYR A 73 -13.55 18.17 -21.54
C TYR A 73 -13.77 19.28 -20.51
N GLU A 74 -15.02 19.59 -20.23
CA GLU A 74 -15.42 20.54 -19.18
C GLU A 74 -15.79 19.78 -17.90
N LEU A 75 -15.12 20.10 -16.79
CA LEU A 75 -15.44 19.53 -15.47
C LEU A 75 -16.84 19.98 -15.04
N SER A 76 -17.80 19.06 -15.05
CA SER A 76 -19.15 19.31 -14.53
C SER A 76 -19.15 19.25 -13.00
N PRO A 77 -19.83 20.18 -12.29
CA PRO A 77 -19.94 20.17 -10.83
C PRO A 77 -20.46 18.84 -10.24
N GLY A 78 -21.22 18.05 -11.00
CA GLY A 78 -21.71 16.74 -10.57
C GLY A 78 -20.63 15.66 -10.43
N GLN A 79 -19.45 15.85 -11.01
CA GLN A 79 -18.34 14.88 -10.97
C GLN A 79 -17.38 15.12 -9.80
N MET A 80 -17.43 16.30 -9.18
CA MET A 80 -16.65 16.67 -8.00
C MET A 80 -16.75 15.67 -6.84
N PRO A 81 -17.95 15.21 -6.42
CA PRO A 81 -18.04 14.25 -5.31
C PRO A 81 -17.41 12.90 -5.64
N PHE A 82 -17.49 12.45 -6.90
CA PHE A 82 -16.86 11.21 -7.35
C PHE A 82 -15.33 11.31 -7.30
N ILE A 83 -14.77 12.42 -7.80
CA ILE A 83 -13.32 12.69 -7.77
C ILE A 83 -12.82 12.84 -6.33
N ALA A 84 -13.57 13.51 -5.46
CA ALA A 84 -13.21 13.67 -4.05
C ALA A 84 -13.22 12.32 -3.30
N ALA A 85 -14.23 11.49 -3.53
CA ALA A 85 -14.30 10.14 -2.95
C ALA A 85 -13.13 9.25 -3.43
N LEU A 86 -12.76 9.36 -4.71
CA LEU A 86 -11.63 8.66 -5.29
C LEU A 86 -10.31 9.03 -4.60
N LEU A 87 -10.06 10.34 -4.45
CA LEU A 87 -8.86 10.86 -3.81
C LEU A 87 -8.77 10.46 -2.33
N LEU A 88 -9.89 10.50 -1.61
CA LEU A 88 -9.95 10.03 -0.22
C LEU A 88 -9.68 8.53 -0.11
N GLY A 89 -10.30 7.72 -0.97
CA GLY A 89 -10.07 6.26 -0.99
C GLY A 89 -8.60 5.91 -1.25
N LEU A 90 -7.98 6.59 -2.20
CA LEU A 90 -6.54 6.45 -2.48
C LEU A 90 -5.70 6.85 -1.26
N ALA A 91 -5.99 7.99 -0.62
CA ALA A 91 -5.24 8.51 0.52
C ALA A 91 -5.28 7.60 1.74
N PHE A 92 -6.44 7.02 2.04
CA PHE A 92 -6.64 6.23 3.25
C PHE A 92 -6.47 4.72 3.05
N GLY A 93 -6.57 4.20 1.82
CA GLY A 93 -6.34 2.79 1.49
C GLY A 93 -5.08 2.18 2.13
N PRO A 94 -3.89 2.79 1.99
CA PRO A 94 -2.65 2.25 2.57
C PRO A 94 -2.53 2.35 4.09
N SER A 95 -3.44 3.09 4.73
CA SER A 95 -3.42 3.29 6.20
C SER A 95 -3.78 2.01 6.95
N PHE A 96 -4.44 1.06 6.30
CA PHE A 96 -4.83 -0.23 6.88
C PHE A 96 -3.91 -1.33 6.40
N GLN A 97 -3.12 -1.89 7.31
CA GLN A 97 -2.25 -3.04 7.04
C GLN A 97 -2.62 -4.22 7.93
N ILE A 98 -2.44 -5.44 7.43
CA ILE A 98 -2.71 -6.66 8.17
C ILE A 98 -1.36 -7.31 8.49
N VAL A 99 -1.15 -7.63 9.76
CA VAL A 99 0.05 -8.31 10.26
C VAL A 99 -0.30 -9.74 10.66
N SER A 100 0.52 -10.70 10.25
CA SER A 100 0.38 -12.12 10.60
C SER A 100 0.44 -12.34 12.11
N HIS A 101 -0.19 -13.41 12.61
CA HIS A 101 -0.29 -13.66 14.05
C HIS A 101 1.07 -13.77 14.77
N TRP A 102 2.06 -14.35 14.10
CA TRP A 102 3.41 -14.59 14.62
C TRP A 102 4.37 -13.41 14.41
N ASP A 103 3.92 -12.33 13.78
CA ASP A 103 4.74 -11.17 13.45
C ASP A 103 4.41 -9.98 14.37
N LYS A 104 5.44 -9.23 14.76
CA LYS A 104 5.32 -7.93 15.41
C LYS A 104 5.94 -6.85 14.54
N VAL A 105 5.26 -5.71 14.44
CA VAL A 105 5.70 -4.62 13.58
C VAL A 105 6.25 -3.46 14.39
N LEU A 106 7.44 -3.00 14.02
CA LEU A 106 8.08 -1.79 14.52
C LEU A 106 7.58 -0.58 13.74
N ILE A 107 6.84 0.31 14.41
CA ILE A 107 6.31 1.54 13.80
C ILE A 107 7.22 2.71 14.17
N LEU A 108 7.74 3.38 13.14
CA LEU A 108 8.42 4.66 13.27
C LEU A 108 7.45 5.78 12.92
N ARG A 109 7.46 6.85 13.72
CA ARG A 109 6.72 8.09 13.49
C ARG A 109 7.73 9.20 13.21
N MET A 110 7.71 9.76 12.00
CA MET A 110 8.64 10.83 11.58
C MET A 110 10.11 10.50 11.88
N GLY A 111 10.52 9.26 11.61
CA GLY A 111 11.89 8.78 11.84
C GLY A 111 12.24 8.43 13.30
N ARG A 112 11.31 8.59 14.25
CA ARG A 112 11.50 8.19 15.66
C ARG A 112 10.72 6.93 15.97
N PHE A 113 11.23 6.09 16.88
CA PHE A 113 10.50 4.94 17.38
C PHE A 113 9.21 5.39 18.08
N HIS A 114 8.08 4.82 17.68
CA HIS A 114 6.78 5.12 18.29
C HIS A 114 6.30 3.98 19.17
N LYS A 115 6.09 2.79 18.59
CA LYS A 115 5.63 1.59 19.31
C LYS A 115 5.83 0.32 18.50
N VAL A 116 5.81 -0.81 19.21
CA VAL A 116 5.63 -2.14 18.62
C VAL A 116 4.13 -2.44 18.63
N LYS A 117 3.56 -2.77 17.46
CA LYS A 117 2.19 -3.30 17.38
C LYS A 117 2.22 -4.81 17.22
N GLY A 118 1.28 -5.46 17.91
CA GLY A 118 1.02 -6.89 17.77
C GLY A 118 0.25 -7.24 16.50
N PRO A 119 -0.08 -8.53 16.34
CA PRO A 119 -0.74 -9.05 15.15
C PRO A 119 -2.16 -8.50 14.94
N GLY A 120 -2.64 -8.56 13.69
CA GLY A 120 -3.98 -8.14 13.30
C GLY A 120 -4.01 -6.87 12.44
N LEU A 121 -5.17 -6.22 12.41
CA LEU A 121 -5.39 -5.00 11.62
C LEU A 121 -4.74 -3.80 12.32
N ILE A 122 -3.76 -3.20 11.66
CA ILE A 122 -3.06 -2.04 12.17
C ILE A 122 -3.39 -0.81 11.32
N PHE A 123 -3.82 0.26 12.01
CA PHE A 123 -3.87 1.60 11.43
C PHE A 123 -2.49 2.26 11.53
N LEU A 124 -1.98 2.73 10.40
CA LEU A 124 -0.81 3.60 10.28
C LEU A 124 -1.28 4.96 9.75
N ALA A 125 -0.90 6.04 10.43
CA ALA A 125 -1.22 7.37 9.94
C ALA A 125 -0.45 7.65 8.63
N PRO A 126 -1.11 8.09 7.56
CA PRO A 126 -0.45 8.40 6.29
C PRO A 126 0.61 9.48 6.47
N LEU A 127 1.70 9.37 5.70
CA LEU A 127 2.87 10.28 5.68
C LEU A 127 3.74 10.29 6.96
N ILE A 128 3.13 10.03 8.12
CA ILE A 128 3.74 10.18 9.44
C ILE A 128 4.31 8.86 9.95
N ASP A 129 3.56 7.77 9.78
CA ASP A 129 3.90 6.44 10.31
C ASP A 129 4.47 5.54 9.21
N ARG A 130 5.58 4.85 9.50
CA ARG A 130 6.21 3.85 8.62
C ARG A 130 6.46 2.55 9.37
N CYS A 131 6.14 1.43 8.72
CA CYS A 131 6.60 0.11 9.14
C CYS A 131 8.10 -0.02 8.81
N ALA A 132 8.95 -0.10 9.84
CA ALA A 132 10.39 -0.16 9.67
C ALA A 132 10.93 -1.58 9.58
N ALA A 133 10.39 -2.48 10.40
CA ALA A 133 10.75 -3.89 10.38
C ALA A 133 9.60 -4.74 10.93
N VAL A 134 9.48 -5.93 10.36
CA VAL A 134 8.61 -7.00 10.84
C VAL A 134 9.51 -8.00 11.55
N VAL A 135 9.25 -8.23 12.83
CA VAL A 135 10.01 -9.13 13.67
C VAL A 135 9.17 -10.37 13.90
N ASP A 136 9.73 -11.53 13.53
CA ASP A 136 9.14 -12.83 13.82
C ASP A 136 9.28 -13.13 15.32
N THR A 137 8.17 -13.48 15.95
CA THR A 137 8.15 -13.80 17.39
C THR A 137 8.36 -15.28 17.67
N ARG A 138 8.54 -16.12 16.64
CA ARG A 138 8.75 -17.56 16.80
C ARG A 138 10.16 -17.86 17.30
N ILE A 139 10.25 -18.95 18.07
CA ILE A 139 11.54 -19.51 18.49
C ILE A 139 12.26 -20.02 17.25
N ARG A 140 13.50 -19.57 17.06
CA ARG A 140 14.40 -20.10 16.05
C ARG A 140 15.58 -20.71 16.79
N VAL A 141 15.77 -22.00 16.59
CA VAL A 141 16.94 -22.71 17.11
C VAL A 141 18.08 -22.46 16.14
N THR A 142 19.23 -22.05 16.66
CA THR A 142 20.45 -21.94 15.87
C THR A 142 21.43 -23.01 16.31
N ASP A 143 21.75 -23.90 15.38
CA ASP A 143 22.76 -24.94 15.62
C ASP A 143 24.14 -24.28 15.56
N PHE A 144 24.94 -24.46 16.62
CA PHE A 144 26.34 -24.07 16.59
C PHE A 144 27.20 -25.25 17.03
N SER A 145 28.11 -25.65 16.14
CA SER A 145 29.11 -26.67 16.41
C SER A 145 30.41 -25.97 16.73
N ALA A 146 30.97 -26.21 17.91
CA ALA A 146 32.27 -25.67 18.28
C ALA A 146 33.37 -26.64 17.84
N GLU A 147 34.36 -26.12 17.11
CA GLU A 147 35.53 -26.89 16.70
C GLU A 147 36.36 -27.31 17.92
N ARG A 148 37.10 -28.42 17.81
CA ARG A 148 37.73 -29.17 18.92
C ARG A 148 38.36 -28.28 20.00
N ILE A 149 37.83 -28.34 21.23
CA ILE A 149 38.31 -27.57 22.39
C ILE A 149 38.92 -28.51 23.43
N LEU A 150 39.93 -28.04 24.16
CA LEU A 150 40.50 -28.73 25.32
C LEU A 150 39.72 -28.38 26.58
N THR A 151 39.27 -29.41 27.31
CA THR A 151 38.69 -29.23 28.65
C THR A 151 39.77 -28.86 29.66
N ARG A 152 39.36 -28.45 30.87
CA ARG A 152 40.27 -28.16 31.99
C ARG A 152 41.21 -29.34 32.31
N ASP A 153 40.76 -30.55 32.03
CA ASP A 153 41.51 -31.79 32.25
C ASP A 153 42.33 -32.22 31.02
N THR A 154 42.55 -31.30 30.08
CA THR A 154 43.34 -31.51 28.85
C THR A 154 42.84 -32.64 27.95
N VAL A 155 41.54 -32.94 28.01
CA VAL A 155 40.90 -33.90 27.09
C VAL A 155 40.28 -33.13 25.92
N PRO A 156 40.59 -33.50 24.65
CA PRO A 156 39.96 -32.89 23.50
C PRO A 156 38.52 -33.38 23.36
N ILE A 157 37.56 -32.45 23.28
CA ILE A 157 36.15 -32.75 23.04
C ILE A 157 35.61 -31.94 21.86
N HIS A 158 34.62 -32.51 21.17
CA HIS A 158 33.78 -31.79 20.23
C HIS A 158 32.45 -31.46 20.93
N VAL A 159 32.02 -30.20 20.83
CA VAL A 159 30.76 -29.75 21.44
C VAL A 159 29.80 -29.39 20.32
N ASP A 160 28.67 -30.09 20.29
CA ASP A 160 27.53 -29.73 19.47
C ASP A 160 26.40 -29.27 20.39
N ALA A 161 25.84 -28.10 20.10
CA ALA A 161 24.86 -27.47 20.98
C ALA A 161 23.76 -26.77 20.17
N LEU A 162 22.56 -26.83 20.76
CA LEU A 162 21.36 -26.15 20.30
C LEU A 162 21.11 -24.98 21.26
N ALA A 163 21.08 -23.75 20.74
CA ALA A 163 20.69 -22.55 21.50
C ALA A 163 19.32 -22.03 21.06
#